data_AF-A0A497HI37-F1
#
_entry.id   AF-A0A497HI37-F1
#
_cell.length_a   1.000
_cell.length_b   1.000
_cell.length_c   1.000
_cell.angle_alpha   90.00
_cell.angle_beta   90.00
_cell.angle_gamma   90.00
#
_symmetry.space_group_name_H-M   'P 1'
#
loop_
_entity.id
_entity.type
_entity.pdbx_description
1 polymer ?
#
loop_
_entity_poly.entity_id
_entity_poly.type
_entity_poly.pdbx_seq_one_letter_code
_entity_poly.pdbx_strand_id
1 'polypeptide(L)' 'MFQAKIRAEILKKMIDIVSPLVNEVKLNITPTGISLRAVDPAHVAMVDLEIKASAFDEYKADELE' A
#
# COMPACT_ATOMS: atom_id res chain seq x y z
N MET A 1 -9.62 -12.83 4.32
CA MET A 1 -9.95 -12.79 2.87
C MET A 1 -9.79 -11.35 2.39
N PHE A 2 -9.19 -11.12 1.22
CA PHE A 2 -8.97 -9.78 0.66
C PHE A 2 -9.42 -9.72 -0.81
N GLN A 3 -10.25 -8.73 -1.13
CA GLN A 3 -10.72 -8.44 -2.48
C GLN A 3 -10.89 -6.91 -2.62
N ALA A 4 -10.26 -6.33 -3.63
CA ALA A 4 -10.38 -4.90 -3.90
C ALA A 4 -10.39 -4.60 -5.40
N LYS A 5 -11.05 -3.50 -5.77
CA LYS A 5 -11.06 -2.92 -7.11
C LYS A 5 -10.61 -1.47 -7.00
N ILE A 6 -9.55 -1.12 -7.71
CA ILE A 6 -8.94 0.20 -7.67
C ILE A 6 -8.64 0.69 -9.09
N ARG A 7 -8.65 2.01 -9.28
CA ARG A 7 -8.16 2.63 -10.51
C ARG A 7 -6.68 2.34 -10.70
N ALA A 8 -6.30 1.89 -11.90
CA ALA A 8 -4.94 1.55 -12.25
C ALA A 8 -3.93 2.69 -12.01
N GLU A 9 -4.36 3.94 -12.20
CA GLU A 9 -3.55 5.13 -11.95
C GLU A 9 -3.11 5.27 -10.48
N ILE A 10 -3.97 4.90 -9.53
CA ILE A 10 -3.65 4.98 -8.09
C ILE A 10 -2.65 3.89 -7.72
N LEU A 11 -2.89 2.66 -8.19
CA LEU A 11 -1.97 1.53 -8.00
C LEU A 11 -0.59 1.84 -8.60
N LYS A 12 -0.55 2.41 -9.80
CA LYS A 12 0.70 2.80 -10.47
C LYS A 12 1.45 3.87 -9.67
N LYS A 13 0.75 4.92 -9.21
CA LYS A 13 1.37 5.96 -8.37
C LYS A 13 1.99 5.40 -7.10
N MET A 14 1.31 4.47 -6.44
CA MET A 14 1.86 3.79 -5.26
C MET A 14 3.16 3.05 -5.60
N ILE A 15 3.19 2.30 -6.71
CA ILE A 15 4.40 1.57 -7.14
C ILE A 15 5.53 2.55 -7.48
N ASP A 16 5.25 3.61 -8.24
CA ASP A 16 6.24 4.62 -8.65
C ASP A 16 6.89 5.33 -7.45
N ILE A 17 6.17 5.47 -6.32
CA ILE A 17 6.68 6.05 -5.07
C ILE A 17 7.57 5.05 -4.30
N VAL A 18 7.21 3.77 -4.29
CA VAL A 18 7.87 2.75 -3.44
C VAL A 18 9.09 2.13 -4.13
N SER A 19 9.03 1.90 -5.44
CA SER A 19 10.08 1.19 -6.20
C SER A 19 11.48 1.82 -6.15
N PRO A 20 11.66 3.16 -5.99
CA PRO A 20 13.00 3.73 -5.86
C PRO A 20 13.66 3.47 -4.50
N LEU A 21 12.86 3.13 -3.47
CA LEU A 21 13.34 2.98 -2.09
C LEU A 21 13.62 1.52 -1.74
N VAL A 22 12.75 0.60 -2.16
CA VAL A 22 12.83 -0.82 -1.83
C VAL A 22 12.38 -1.71 -2.99
N ASN A 23 12.97 -2.91 -3.07
CA ASN A 23 12.58 -3.93 -4.04
C ASN A 23 11.33 -4.73 -3.61
N GLU A 24 11.10 -4.81 -2.30
CA GLU A 24 9.99 -5.55 -1.69
C GLU A 24 9.45 -4.80 -0.47
N VAL A 25 8.16 -4.92 -0.18
CA VAL A 25 7.50 -4.29 0.96
C VAL A 25 6.34 -5.14 1.47
N LYS A 26 6.11 -5.14 2.78
CA LYS A 26 4.90 -5.72 3.38
C LYS A 26 3.75 -4.72 3.25
N LEU A 27 2.67 -5.13 2.59
CA LEU A 27 1.40 -4.41 2.62
C LEU A 27 0.61 -4.84 3.85
N ASN A 28 0.27 -3.88 4.71
CA ASN A 28 -0.66 -4.10 5.81
C ASN A 28 -2.07 -3.82 5.31
N ILE A 29 -2.92 -4.84 5.31
CA ILE A 29 -4.27 -4.78 4.77
C ILE A 29 -5.23 -4.91 5.95
N THR A 30 -6.06 -3.89 6.14
CA THR A 30 -7.05 -3.84 7.23
C THR A 30 -8.43 -3.49 6.65
N PRO A 31 -9.51 -3.61 7.44
CA PRO A 31 -10.82 -3.12 7.02
C PRO A 31 -10.86 -1.61 6.71
N THR A 32 -9.91 -0.83 7.24
CA THR A 32 -9.84 0.63 7.02
C THR A 32 -9.08 1.02 5.75
N GLY A 33 -8.26 0.12 5.20
CA GLY A 33 -7.51 0.35 3.97
C GLY A 33 -6.22 -0.46 3.90
N ILE A 34 -5.31 -0.01 3.03
CA ILE A 34 -3.98 -0.59 2.85
C ILE A 34 -2.94 0.43 3.29
N SER A 35 -1.99 0.02 4.12
CA SER A 35 -0.83 0.83 4.45
C SER A 35 0.47 0.09 4.20
N LEU A 36 1.54 0.83 3.94
CA LEU A 36 2.88 0.29 3.80
C LEU A 36 3.88 1.26 4.41
N ARG A 37 4.91 0.70 5.03
CA ARG A 37 6.06 1.43 5.54
C ARG A 37 7.32 0.71 5.11
N ALA A 38 8.22 1.44 4.48
CA ALA A 38 9.50 0.91 4.05
C ALA A 38 10.60 1.94 4.28
N VAL A 39 11.77 1.45 4.66
CA VAL A 39 12.98 2.24 4.84
C VAL A 39 13.97 1.76 3.79
N ASP A 40 14.67 2.69 3.15
CA ASP A 40 15.69 2.34 2.16
C ASP A 40 16.89 1.62 2.83
N PRO A 41 17.71 0.86 2.07
CA PRO A 41 18.83 0.12 2.64
C PRO A 41 19.87 1.00 3.36
N ALA A 42 20.02 2.27 2.96
CA ALA A 42 20.94 3.20 3.61
C ALA A 42 20.36 3.80 4.90
N HIS A 43 19.08 3.53 5.23
CA HIS A 43 18.36 4.06 6.39
C HIS A 43 18.31 5.60 6.43
N VAL A 44 18.25 6.24 5.26
CA VAL A 44 18.21 7.70 5.07
C VAL A 44 16.81 8.19 4.73
N ALA A 45 16.02 7.39 4.04
CA ALA A 45 14.69 7.73 3.54
C ALA A 45 13.66 6.67 3.94
N MET A 46 12.49 7.13 4.39
CA MET A 46 11.36 6.28 4.71
C MET A 46 10.15 6.72 3.90
N VAL A 47 9.44 5.75 3.34
CA VAL A 47 8.08 5.94 2.81
C VAL A 47 7.08 5.41 3.82
N ASP A 48 6.07 6.21 4.10
CA ASP A 48 4.89 5.85 4.87
C ASP A 48 3.66 6.24 4.02
N LEU A 49 2.95 5.23 3.51
CA LEU A 49 1.87 5.42 2.54
C LEU A 49 0.61 4.72 3.03
N GLU A 50 -0.50 5.44 3.00
CA GLU A 50 -1.83 4.93 3.34
C GLU A 50 -2.80 5.15 2.17
N ILE A 51 -3.52 4.10 1.79
CA ILE A 51 -4.64 4.12 0.86
C ILE A 51 -5.89 3.71 1.62
N LYS A 52 -6.76 4.68 1.90
CA LYS A 52 -8.01 4.45 2.62
C LYS A 52 -8.96 3.59 1.78
N ALA A 53 -9.79 2.79 2.44
CA ALA A 53 -10.81 1.95 1.79
C ALA A 53 -11.76 2.76 0.86
N SER A 54 -11.99 4.05 1.16
CA SER A 54 -12.80 4.96 0.33
C SER A 54 -12.17 5.34 -1.01
N ALA A 55 -10.89 5.06 -1.22
CA ALA A 55 -10.20 5.30 -2.51
C ALA A 55 -10.40 4.14 -3.51
N PHE A 56 -10.98 3.03 -3.07
CA PHE A 56 -11.27 1.86 -3.88
C PHE A 56 -12.72 1.91 -4.38
N ASP A 57 -12.95 1.41 -5.59
CA ASP A 57 -14.32 1.25 -6.13
C ASP A 57 -15.05 0.11 -5.41
N GLU A 58 -14.32 -0.95 -5.03
CA GLU A 58 -14.78 -2.04 -4.19
C GLU A 58 -13.67 -2.44 -3.23
N TYR A 59 -13.97 -2.64 -1.95
CA TYR A 59 -12.98 -3.06 -0.95
C TYR A 59 -13.61 -3.98 0.10
N LYS A 60 -13.07 -5.18 0.22
CA LYS A 60 -13.42 -6.18 1.22
C LYS A 60 -12.11 -6.75 1.77
N ALA A 61 -11.83 -6.44 3.02
CA ALA A 61 -10.69 -6.97 3.74
C ALA A 61 -11.13 -7.40 5.12
N ASP A 62 -10.75 -8.61 5.50
CA ASP A 62 -10.72 -9.00 6.89
C ASP A 62 -9.44 -8.47 7.54
N GLU A 63 -9.41 -8.42 8.86
CA GLU A 63 -8.16 -8.13 9.59
C GLU A 63 -7.17 -9.28 9.32
N LEU A 64 -6.08 -8.96 8.61
CA LEU A 64 -5.01 -9.90 8.28
C LEU A 64 -3.81 -9.55 9.16
N GLU A 65 -3.42 -10.46 10.07
CA GLU A 65 -2.20 -10.36 10.89
C GLU A 65 -0.91 -10.61 10.06
#